data_AF-A0A9W9WTH2-F1
#
_entry.id   AF-A0A9W9WTH2-F1
#
_cell.length_a   1.000
_cell.length_b   1.000
_cell.length_c   1.000
_cell.angle_alpha   90.00
_cell.angle_beta   90.00
_cell.angle_gamma   90.00
#
_symmetry.space_group_name_H-M   'P 1'
#
loop_
_entity.id
_entity.type
_entity.pdbx_description
1 polymer ?
#
loop_
_entity_poly.entity_id
_entity_poly.type
_entity_poly.pdbx_seq_one_letter_code
_entity_poly.pdbx_strand_id
1 'polypeptide(L)'
;MKYTILHTEFYRERAQPGMLVVGSDSHTCSSGAIGCLAIGLGAADVALPLVTGETWFQVPETINIRLVGAPKPGIGGKDVILPDADAEYAAVHEIDLTHVGSFIARYPNPDDVVSVTEEEGMELNGCFIGACTTTEEDLILGALIMEQAMKRGSKPIAKGKRKVVPGSMPILYRLRELGLCDIYEDAGFEIGIPGCSYCVGMSADQAAPGEVWIFSQNRNFENRMGKGSIGHLASAATVAASSFEMKLVDPSDLLAAIDLSRWRHLTTPSMHSDATSPKSDLIYVEPCGCDYHRAGAQTQKQIEKTRLEKDKRRQTKSIQGKVQRLGDFVNTDAVRVYSFVGARELPELMVVFKLAPAEFLIGMRNNMDAGMHCLVHTHPKFRERAQKGFNIVVGGCGVQCVIAKSFAFIFQRNMPSLGLLGITMEDESFFQLADDGVTISIDLDSRIIDVDGKTFRFKLSQMQSEIFQFGGIASAFGVFGNKLLEAITPAKLPPGSKQEEAEQPDKPLQW
;
A
#
# COMPACT_ATOMS: atom_id res chain seq x y z
N MET A 1 8.76 21.00 16.36
CA MET A 1 8.17 20.38 15.16
C MET A 1 7.56 19.05 15.56
N LYS A 2 6.30 18.79 15.19
CA LYS A 2 5.65 17.49 15.42
C LYS A 2 6.08 16.53 14.30
N TYR A 3 7.08 15.68 14.53
CA TYR A 3 7.43 14.60 13.61
C TYR A 3 6.48 13.42 13.85
N THR A 4 5.88 12.89 12.78
CA THR A 4 4.91 11.80 12.87
C THR A 4 4.91 11.02 11.57
N ILE A 5 4.62 9.72 11.67
CA ILE A 5 4.25 8.93 10.51
C ILE A 5 2.83 9.35 10.09
N LEU A 6 2.61 9.53 8.78
CA LEU A 6 1.37 10.06 8.20
C LEU A 6 0.13 9.37 8.78
N HIS A 7 0.10 8.04 8.73
CA HIS A 7 -1.07 7.26 9.14
C HIS A 7 -1.36 7.40 10.62
N THR A 8 -0.31 7.44 11.46
CA THR A 8 -0.44 7.59 12.92
C THR A 8 -1.10 8.90 13.33
N GLU A 9 -0.77 10.00 12.66
CA GLU A 9 -1.43 11.29 12.92
C GLU A 9 -2.82 11.33 12.28
N PHE A 10 -2.94 10.85 11.04
CA PHE A 10 -4.17 10.99 10.27
C PHE A 10 -5.34 10.24 10.94
N TYR A 11 -5.13 9.01 11.40
CA TYR A 11 -6.19 8.25 12.07
C TYR A 11 -6.61 8.86 13.42
N ARG A 12 -5.70 9.59 14.09
CA ARG A 12 -5.92 10.18 15.42
C ARG A 12 -6.57 11.55 15.36
N GLU A 13 -6.12 12.39 14.43
CA GLU A 13 -6.45 13.82 14.41
C GLU A 13 -7.41 14.20 13.29
N ARG A 14 -7.54 13.40 12.22
CA ARG A 14 -8.20 13.84 10.98
C ARG A 14 -9.35 12.95 10.53
N ALA A 15 -9.17 11.64 10.60
CA ALA A 15 -10.16 10.70 10.12
C ALA A 15 -11.37 10.64 11.10
N GLN A 16 -12.58 10.47 10.56
CA GLN A 16 -13.81 10.31 11.35
C GLN A 16 -14.76 9.28 10.70
N PRO A 17 -15.61 8.59 11.48
CA PRO A 17 -16.59 7.65 10.94
C PRO A 17 -17.40 8.22 9.77
N GLY A 18 -17.58 7.43 8.71
CA GLY A 18 -18.32 7.81 7.50
C GLY A 18 -17.53 8.63 6.48
N MET A 19 -16.27 9.00 6.76
CA MET A 19 -15.43 9.68 5.77
C MET A 19 -14.96 8.73 4.66
N LEU A 20 -14.88 9.28 3.44
CA LEU A 20 -14.09 8.71 2.35
C LEU A 20 -12.70 9.34 2.37
N VAL A 21 -11.68 8.53 2.59
CA VAL A 21 -10.28 8.95 2.67
C VAL A 21 -9.49 8.35 1.52
N VAL A 22 -8.84 9.20 0.74
CA VAL A 22 -7.88 8.78 -0.29
C VAL A 22 -6.50 9.32 0.06
N GLY A 23 -5.47 8.47 -0.09
CA GLY A 23 -4.10 8.85 0.25
C GLY A 23 -3.09 8.23 -0.69
N SER A 24 -1.97 8.93 -0.90
CA SER A 24 -0.91 8.49 -1.82
C SER A 24 0.05 7.49 -1.18
N ASP A 25 -0.48 6.60 -0.33
CA ASP A 25 0.24 5.57 0.38
C ASP A 25 -0.68 4.35 0.56
N SER A 26 -0.13 3.14 0.38
CA SER A 26 -0.93 1.92 0.43
C SER A 26 -1.55 1.64 1.80
N HIS A 27 -0.96 2.16 2.88
CA HIS A 27 -1.45 1.93 4.25
C HIS A 27 -2.48 2.96 4.71
N THR A 28 -2.95 3.85 3.81
CA THR A 28 -4.08 4.75 4.11
C THR A 28 -5.32 3.98 4.61
N CYS A 29 -5.47 2.71 4.23
CA CYS A 29 -6.50 1.82 4.73
C CYS A 29 -6.51 1.65 6.26
N SER A 30 -5.43 1.96 6.98
CA SER A 30 -5.40 1.95 8.45
C SER A 30 -6.47 2.85 9.06
N SER A 31 -6.87 3.92 8.36
CA SER A 31 -7.93 4.83 8.82
C SER A 31 -9.32 4.17 8.78
N GLY A 32 -9.47 3.00 8.16
CA GLY A 32 -10.70 2.21 8.22
C GLY A 32 -11.05 1.74 9.63
N ALA A 33 -10.07 1.61 10.52
CA ALA A 33 -10.26 1.20 11.92
C ALA A 33 -11.16 2.14 12.75
N ILE A 34 -11.49 3.33 12.23
CA ILE A 34 -12.41 4.27 12.88
C ILE A 34 -13.71 4.45 12.08
N GLY A 35 -14.03 3.52 11.18
CA GLY A 35 -15.28 3.53 10.40
C GLY A 35 -15.25 4.39 9.14
N CYS A 36 -14.07 4.66 8.59
CA CYS A 36 -13.91 5.31 7.29
C CYS A 36 -13.85 4.30 6.14
N LEU A 37 -14.27 4.69 4.95
CA LEU A 37 -13.79 4.05 3.72
C LEU A 37 -12.45 4.70 3.34
N ALA A 38 -11.34 4.05 3.67
CA ALA A 38 -9.99 4.59 3.45
C ALA A 38 -9.20 3.75 2.44
N ILE A 39 -8.74 4.37 1.35
CA ILE A 39 -8.13 3.68 0.22
C ILE A 39 -6.81 4.36 -0.17
N GLY A 40 -5.75 3.55 -0.27
CA GLY A 40 -4.48 3.98 -0.86
C GLY A 40 -4.57 4.02 -2.39
N LEU A 41 -4.17 5.12 -3.01
CA LEU A 41 -4.23 5.34 -4.46
C LEU A 41 -2.88 5.91 -4.97
N GLY A 42 -2.67 5.90 -6.29
CA GLY A 42 -1.53 6.59 -6.90
C GLY A 42 -1.63 8.12 -6.78
N ALA A 43 -0.49 8.80 -6.85
CA ALA A 43 -0.45 10.27 -6.69
C ALA A 43 -1.35 11.02 -7.69
N ALA A 44 -1.44 10.56 -8.94
CA ALA A 44 -2.34 11.15 -9.94
C ALA A 44 -3.82 11.01 -9.55
N ASP A 45 -4.23 9.86 -9.02
CA ASP A 45 -5.59 9.59 -8.55
C ASP A 45 -5.94 10.34 -7.26
N VAL A 46 -4.95 10.70 -6.44
CA VAL A 46 -5.13 11.55 -5.25
C VAL A 46 -5.16 13.03 -5.64
N ALA A 47 -4.40 13.45 -6.64
CA ALA A 47 -4.40 14.82 -7.15
C ALA A 47 -5.71 15.17 -7.88
N LEU A 48 -6.31 14.21 -8.59
CA LEU A 48 -7.54 14.41 -9.34
C LEU A 48 -8.69 15.01 -8.50
N PRO A 49 -9.09 14.45 -7.34
CA PRO A 49 -10.14 15.03 -6.50
C PRO A 49 -9.75 16.37 -5.88
N LEU A 50 -8.47 16.65 -5.64
CA LEU A 50 -8.03 17.96 -5.15
C LEU A 50 -8.24 19.07 -6.19
N VAL A 51 -8.15 18.72 -7.47
CA VAL A 51 -8.30 19.69 -8.58
C VAL A 51 -9.73 19.75 -9.10
N THR A 52 -10.40 18.60 -9.21
CA THR A 52 -11.72 18.50 -9.84
C THR A 52 -12.88 18.47 -8.84
N GLY A 53 -12.60 18.15 -7.57
CA GLY A 53 -13.64 17.83 -6.58
C GLY A 53 -14.26 16.45 -6.77
N GLU A 54 -13.80 15.67 -7.74
CA GLU A 54 -14.39 14.38 -8.10
C GLU A 54 -13.33 13.29 -8.23
N THR A 55 -13.74 12.04 -8.00
CA THR A 55 -12.91 10.86 -8.23
C THR A 55 -13.78 9.72 -8.74
N TRP A 56 -13.16 8.66 -9.20
CA TRP A 56 -13.83 7.46 -9.68
C TRP A 56 -13.43 6.27 -8.82
N PHE A 57 -14.33 5.30 -8.66
CA PHE A 57 -14.02 4.02 -8.03
C PHE A 57 -14.64 2.89 -8.85
N GLN A 58 -13.89 1.80 -8.98
CA GLN A 58 -14.52 0.51 -9.22
C GLN A 58 -15.12 0.07 -7.89
N VAL A 59 -16.41 -0.25 -7.87
CA VAL A 59 -17.10 -0.72 -6.67
C VAL A 59 -16.42 -2.03 -6.24
N PRO A 60 -15.81 -2.09 -5.04
CA PRO A 60 -15.14 -3.30 -4.59
C PRO A 60 -16.17 -4.32 -4.10
N GLU A 61 -15.84 -5.60 -4.25
CA GLU A 61 -16.52 -6.65 -3.49
C GLU A 61 -16.22 -6.47 -2.00
N THR A 62 -17.20 -6.80 -1.14
CA THR A 62 -17.05 -6.69 0.31
C THR A 62 -17.02 -8.07 0.95
N ILE A 63 -16.00 -8.33 1.75
CA ILE A 63 -15.84 -9.56 2.54
C ILE A 63 -16.09 -9.22 4.00
N ASN A 64 -16.87 -10.05 4.69
CA ASN A 64 -17.12 -9.92 6.12
C ASN A 64 -16.21 -10.85 6.91
N ILE A 65 -15.34 -10.27 7.74
CA ILE A 65 -14.56 -11.01 8.73
C ILE A 65 -15.28 -10.91 10.07
N ARG A 66 -16.01 -11.96 10.42
CA ARG A 66 -16.78 -12.04 11.66
C ARG A 66 -15.89 -12.55 12.80
N LEU A 67 -15.59 -11.68 13.75
CA LEU A 67 -14.92 -12.05 14.99
C LEU A 67 -15.94 -12.60 15.98
N VAL A 68 -15.79 -13.85 16.39
CA VAL A 68 -16.67 -14.51 17.37
C VAL A 68 -15.93 -14.83 18.67
N GLY A 69 -16.69 -14.98 19.76
CA GLY A 69 -16.17 -15.15 21.10
C GLY A 69 -15.95 -13.83 21.84
N ALA A 70 -15.27 -13.89 22.98
CA ALA A 70 -14.89 -12.70 23.74
C ALA A 70 -13.52 -12.20 23.25
N PRO A 71 -13.37 -10.92 22.91
CA PRO A 71 -12.07 -10.35 22.64
C PRO A 71 -11.13 -10.56 23.82
N LYS A 72 -9.90 -11.01 23.54
CA LYS A 72 -8.82 -11.00 24.53
C LYS A 72 -8.57 -9.56 25.01
N PRO A 73 -8.01 -9.37 26.23
CA PRO A 73 -7.62 -8.04 26.68
C PRO A 73 -6.73 -7.34 25.64
N GLY A 74 -7.19 -6.22 25.09
CA GLY A 74 -6.58 -5.66 23.88
C GLY A 74 -7.57 -4.92 22.98
N ILE A 75 -8.73 -5.54 22.80
CA ILE A 75 -9.68 -5.21 21.72
C ILE A 75 -10.89 -4.45 22.29
N GLY A 76 -11.29 -3.33 21.67
CA GLY A 76 -12.30 -2.38 22.13
C GLY A 76 -13.43 -2.09 21.11
N GLY A 77 -14.34 -1.17 21.47
CA GLY A 77 -15.57 -0.91 20.70
C GLY A 77 -15.39 -0.28 19.31
N LYS A 78 -14.20 0.25 18.99
CA LYS A 78 -13.84 0.65 17.62
C LYS A 78 -13.56 -0.55 16.72
N ASP A 79 -13.29 -1.71 17.31
CA ASP A 79 -12.90 -2.93 16.60
C ASP A 79 -14.11 -3.82 16.22
N VAL A 80 -15.33 -3.40 16.60
CA VAL A 80 -16.58 -4.14 16.34
C VAL A 80 -17.63 -3.16 15.81
N ILE A 81 -17.37 -2.58 14.64
CA ILE A 81 -18.38 -1.80 13.90
C ILE A 81 -19.38 -2.79 13.31
N LEU A 82 -20.66 -2.60 13.63
CA LEU A 82 -21.73 -3.44 13.09
C LEU A 82 -22.23 -2.88 11.75
N PRO A 83 -22.39 -3.75 10.73
CA PRO A 83 -23.00 -3.38 9.46
C PRO A 83 -24.53 -3.30 9.57
N ASP A 84 -25.17 -2.81 8.51
CA ASP A 84 -26.63 -2.92 8.33
C ASP A 84 -27.05 -4.40 8.31
N ALA A 85 -28.26 -4.67 8.80
CA ALA A 85 -28.75 -6.04 9.01
C ALA A 85 -28.94 -6.84 7.71
N ASP A 86 -29.11 -6.15 6.58
CA ASP A 86 -29.34 -6.69 5.25
C ASP A 86 -28.11 -6.58 4.33
N ALA A 87 -26.92 -6.27 4.87
CA ALA A 87 -25.70 -6.19 4.09
C ALA A 87 -25.34 -7.55 3.44
N GLU A 88 -25.21 -7.56 2.13
CA GLU A 88 -24.75 -8.72 1.36
C GLU A 88 -23.23 -8.70 1.19
N TYR A 89 -22.59 -9.87 1.31
CA TYR A 89 -21.14 -10.03 1.24
C TYR A 89 -20.74 -11.06 0.19
N ALA A 90 -19.65 -10.80 -0.51
CA ALA A 90 -19.06 -11.75 -1.46
C ALA A 90 -18.51 -13.00 -0.75
N ALA A 91 -18.03 -12.84 0.48
CA ALA A 91 -17.63 -13.94 1.34
C ALA A 91 -17.78 -13.56 2.83
N VAL A 92 -18.00 -14.56 3.67
CA VAL A 92 -18.02 -14.42 5.13
C VAL A 92 -17.04 -15.42 5.73
N HIS A 93 -16.08 -14.92 6.52
CA HIS A 93 -15.13 -15.75 7.25
C HIS A 93 -15.29 -15.51 8.74
N GLU A 94 -15.33 -16.59 9.52
CA GLU A 94 -15.45 -16.52 10.96
C GLU A 94 -14.11 -16.79 11.62
N ILE A 95 -13.71 -15.92 12.55
CA ILE A 95 -12.50 -16.06 13.35
C ILE A 95 -12.89 -16.13 14.82
N ASP A 96 -12.71 -17.30 15.43
CA ASP A 96 -12.89 -17.49 16.87
C ASP A 96 -11.64 -17.02 17.63
N LEU A 97 -11.80 -15.91 18.36
CA LEU A 97 -10.71 -15.27 19.10
C LEU A 97 -10.17 -16.14 20.25
N THR A 98 -10.89 -17.18 20.68
CA THR A 98 -10.42 -18.11 21.72
C THR A 98 -9.30 -19.02 21.23
N HIS A 99 -9.23 -19.27 19.91
CA HIS A 99 -8.24 -20.14 19.28
C HIS A 99 -7.02 -19.40 18.71
N VAL A 100 -7.01 -18.06 18.73
CA VAL A 100 -5.93 -17.25 18.17
C VAL A 100 -4.70 -17.28 19.09
N GLY A 101 -3.57 -17.79 18.60
CA GLY A 101 -2.26 -17.77 19.26
C GLY A 101 -1.33 -16.64 18.78
N SER A 102 -0.05 -16.74 19.10
CA SER A 102 1.00 -15.89 18.52
C SER A 102 1.50 -16.50 17.22
N PHE A 103 1.66 -15.68 16.18
CA PHE A 103 2.09 -16.11 14.86
C PHE A 103 3.30 -15.32 14.36
N ILE A 104 4.04 -15.93 13.43
CA ILE A 104 5.15 -15.32 12.69
C ILE A 104 4.86 -15.46 11.19
N ALA A 105 5.03 -14.37 10.43
CA ALA A 105 5.06 -14.43 8.97
C ALA A 105 6.50 -14.57 8.50
N ARG A 106 6.81 -15.67 7.80
CA ARG A 106 8.16 -16.01 7.40
C ARG A 106 8.62 -15.19 6.20
N TYR A 107 9.88 -14.78 6.22
CA TYR A 107 10.50 -14.17 5.05
C TYR A 107 10.41 -15.11 3.83
N PRO A 108 10.15 -14.60 2.60
CA PRO A 108 9.91 -13.21 2.23
C PRO A 108 8.42 -12.86 2.02
N ASN A 109 7.50 -13.67 2.55
CA ASN A 109 6.08 -13.59 2.22
C ASN A 109 5.24 -13.23 3.46
N PRO A 110 4.52 -12.09 3.49
CA PRO A 110 3.68 -11.74 4.64
C PRO A 110 2.51 -12.73 4.86
N ASP A 111 2.16 -13.51 3.84
CA ASP A 111 1.07 -14.49 3.90
C ASP A 111 1.54 -15.88 4.37
N ASP A 112 2.86 -16.12 4.47
CA ASP A 112 3.41 -17.38 4.99
C ASP A 112 3.42 -17.36 6.52
N VAL A 113 2.24 -17.51 7.11
CA VAL A 113 1.97 -17.39 8.54
C VAL A 113 1.96 -18.76 9.22
N VAL A 114 2.82 -18.93 10.21
CA VAL A 114 2.90 -20.14 11.05
C VAL A 114 2.86 -19.77 12.54
N SER A 115 2.57 -20.74 13.42
CA SER A 115 2.64 -20.47 14.86
C SER A 115 4.07 -20.11 15.27
N VAL A 116 4.24 -19.19 16.22
CA VAL A 116 5.58 -18.88 16.77
C VAL A 116 6.27 -20.13 17.30
N THR A 117 5.51 -21.07 17.88
CA THR A 117 6.03 -22.33 18.42
C THR A 117 6.68 -23.24 17.37
N GLU A 118 6.34 -23.10 16.09
CA GLU A 118 6.93 -23.91 15.00
C GLU A 118 8.35 -23.48 14.65
N GLU A 119 8.68 -22.20 14.90
CA GLU A 119 9.96 -21.57 14.55
C GLU A 119 10.74 -21.15 15.83
N GLU A 120 10.31 -21.64 16.99
CA GLU A 120 10.84 -21.25 18.29
C GLU A 120 12.35 -21.54 18.41
N GLY A 121 13.09 -20.59 19.00
CA GLY A 121 14.55 -20.66 19.10
C GLY A 121 15.31 -20.18 17.87
N MET A 122 14.64 -19.73 16.80
CA MET A 122 15.27 -19.10 15.64
C MET A 122 16.22 -17.98 16.10
N GLU A 123 17.49 -18.06 15.70
CA GLU A 123 18.53 -17.08 16.05
C GLU A 123 18.30 -15.75 15.33
N LEU A 124 18.40 -14.65 16.06
CA LEU A 124 18.14 -13.30 15.56
C LEU A 124 19.40 -12.43 15.64
N ASN A 125 19.56 -11.57 14.64
CA ASN A 125 20.57 -10.51 14.65
C ASN A 125 19.97 -9.16 15.07
N GLY A 126 18.67 -8.97 14.87
CA GLY A 126 17.99 -7.80 15.39
C GLY A 126 16.48 -7.93 15.62
N CYS A 127 15.99 -7.06 16.50
CA CYS A 127 14.57 -6.91 16.84
C CYS A 127 14.15 -5.46 16.58
N PHE A 128 13.04 -5.25 15.90
CA PHE A 128 12.50 -3.92 15.65
C PHE A 128 11.02 -3.80 16.00
N ILE A 129 10.68 -2.84 16.85
CA ILE A 129 9.29 -2.54 17.24
C ILE A 129 8.94 -1.12 16.75
N GLY A 130 7.91 -0.96 15.91
CA GLY A 130 7.50 0.37 15.45
C GLY A 130 6.89 0.42 14.05
N ALA A 131 7.12 1.55 13.38
CA ALA A 131 6.44 1.96 12.14
C ALA A 131 4.95 2.30 12.34
N CYS A 132 4.21 2.60 11.27
CA CYS A 132 2.81 3.01 11.36
C CYS A 132 1.85 1.92 11.83
N THR A 133 2.24 0.64 11.70
CA THR A 133 1.41 -0.51 12.06
C THR A 133 1.41 -0.76 13.56
N THR A 134 2.50 -0.45 14.26
CA THR A 134 2.61 -0.63 15.71
C THR A 134 1.92 0.53 16.41
N THR A 135 0.86 0.25 17.16
CA THR A 135 0.10 1.27 17.87
C THR A 135 0.77 1.66 19.20
N GLU A 136 0.19 2.64 19.88
CA GLU A 136 0.66 3.01 21.23
C GLU A 136 0.39 1.89 22.24
N GLU A 137 -0.75 1.21 22.10
CA GLU A 137 -1.15 0.06 22.88
C GLU A 137 -0.16 -1.11 22.70
N ASP A 138 0.32 -1.34 21.48
CA ASP A 138 1.37 -2.33 21.19
C ASP A 138 2.70 -1.97 21.87
N LEU A 139 3.09 -0.69 21.89
CA LEU A 139 4.29 -0.22 22.56
C LEU A 139 4.18 -0.36 24.09
N ILE A 140 3.01 -0.04 24.65
CA ILE A 140 2.73 -0.26 26.07
C ILE A 140 2.81 -1.76 26.40
N LEU A 141 2.19 -2.61 25.57
CA LEU A 141 2.21 -4.05 25.75
C LEU A 141 3.62 -4.63 25.66
N GLY A 142 4.42 -4.18 24.68
CA GLY A 142 5.83 -4.53 24.54
C GLY A 142 6.64 -4.17 25.79
N ALA A 143 6.46 -2.97 26.33
CA ALA A 143 7.10 -2.55 27.59
C ALA A 143 6.71 -3.48 28.76
N LEU A 144 5.42 -3.78 28.93
CA LEU A 144 4.95 -4.66 30.01
C LEU A 144 5.51 -6.09 29.88
N ILE A 145 5.66 -6.62 28.67
CA ILE A 145 6.28 -7.92 28.43
C ILE A 145 7.74 -7.93 28.88
N MET A 146 8.50 -6.91 28.50
CA MET A 146 9.91 -6.80 28.90
C MET A 146 10.04 -6.63 30.42
N GLU A 147 9.13 -5.88 31.04
CA GLU A 147 9.07 -5.76 32.50
C GLU A 147 8.85 -7.12 33.17
N GLN A 148 7.92 -7.94 32.64
CA GLN A 148 7.70 -9.29 33.16
C GLN A 148 8.92 -10.20 32.97
N ALA A 149 9.57 -10.12 31.81
CA ALA A 149 10.79 -10.88 31.54
C ALA A 149 11.91 -10.51 32.55
N MET A 150 12.13 -9.21 32.77
CA MET A 150 13.14 -8.73 33.73
C MET A 150 12.81 -9.11 35.17
N LYS A 151 11.53 -9.05 35.59
CA LYS A 151 11.08 -9.53 36.91
C LYS A 151 11.34 -11.01 37.14
N ARG A 152 11.31 -11.81 36.06
CA ARG A 152 11.66 -13.24 36.09
C ARG A 152 13.17 -13.51 36.01
N GLY A 153 13.99 -12.46 35.95
CA GLY A 153 15.45 -12.55 35.95
C GLY A 153 16.11 -12.51 34.57
N SER A 154 15.34 -12.35 33.49
CA SER A 154 15.91 -12.19 32.15
C SER A 154 16.71 -10.89 32.05
N LYS A 155 17.87 -10.95 31.38
CA LYS A 155 18.71 -9.78 31.11
C LYS A 155 19.09 -9.77 29.64
N PRO A 156 19.00 -8.61 28.95
CA PRO A 156 19.33 -8.56 27.53
C PRO A 156 20.80 -8.88 27.32
N ILE A 157 21.10 -9.75 26.35
CA ILE A 157 22.49 -10.03 25.97
C ILE A 157 23.10 -8.82 25.26
N ALA A 158 24.41 -8.62 25.43
CA ALA A 158 25.13 -7.49 24.82
C ALA A 158 25.15 -7.52 23.28
N LYS A 159 24.95 -8.69 22.68
CA LYS A 159 24.87 -8.89 21.22
C LYS A 159 23.45 -8.65 20.73
N GLY A 160 23.32 -8.24 19.47
CA GLY A 160 22.03 -8.08 18.79
C GLY A 160 21.56 -6.63 18.79
N LYS A 161 20.96 -6.23 17.68
CA LYS A 161 20.42 -4.87 17.48
C LYS A 161 18.98 -4.81 17.97
N ARG A 162 18.64 -3.82 18.76
CA ARG A 162 17.27 -3.63 19.27
C ARG A 162 16.89 -2.19 19.05
N LYS A 163 15.80 -1.94 18.32
CA LYS A 163 15.35 -0.57 18.06
C LYS A 163 13.85 -0.47 18.18
N VAL A 164 13.39 0.56 18.89
CA VAL A 164 11.97 0.90 19.01
C VAL A 164 11.74 2.27 18.40
N VAL A 165 10.76 2.39 17.50
CA VAL A 165 10.42 3.66 16.85
C VAL A 165 8.92 3.91 16.99
N PRO A 166 8.51 4.74 17.96
CA PRO A 166 7.12 5.15 18.10
C PRO A 166 6.61 5.88 16.85
N GLY A 167 5.34 5.69 16.51
CA GLY A 167 4.77 6.26 15.29
C GLY A 167 4.66 7.79 15.27
N SER A 168 4.75 8.46 16.42
CA SER A 168 4.67 9.93 16.51
C SER A 168 5.36 10.48 17.77
N MET A 169 5.71 11.77 17.74
CA MET A 169 6.27 12.46 18.91
C MET A 169 5.32 12.46 20.13
N PRO A 170 3.99 12.69 19.98
CA PRO A 170 3.05 12.56 21.09
C PRO A 170 3.07 11.18 21.77
N ILE A 171 3.14 10.09 20.99
CA ILE A 171 3.26 8.73 21.55
C ILE A 171 4.55 8.63 22.35
N LEU A 172 5.68 9.04 21.77
CA LEU A 172 6.97 8.98 22.43
C LEU A 172 6.99 9.79 23.74
N TYR A 173 6.41 10.99 23.77
CA TYR A 173 6.32 11.79 24.99
C TYR A 173 5.49 11.10 26.07
N ARG A 174 4.34 10.53 25.69
CA ARG A 174 3.50 9.80 26.64
C ARG A 174 4.19 8.55 27.18
N LEU A 175 4.92 7.80 26.35
CA LEU A 175 5.71 6.65 26.83
C LEU A 175 6.79 7.07 27.84
N ARG A 176 7.41 8.25 27.67
CA ARG A 176 8.35 8.82 28.64
C ARG A 176 7.66 9.24 29.94
N GLU A 177 6.52 9.92 29.85
CA GLU A 177 5.73 10.33 31.02
C GLU A 177 5.28 9.13 31.85
N LEU A 178 4.94 8.03 31.20
CA LEU A 178 4.56 6.76 31.84
C LEU A 178 5.77 5.95 32.33
N GLY A 179 7.02 6.40 32.11
CA GLY A 179 8.25 5.68 32.45
C GLY A 179 8.47 4.40 31.64
N LEU A 180 7.77 4.23 30.52
CA LEU A 180 7.86 3.02 29.70
C LEU A 180 9.07 3.04 28.76
N CYS A 181 9.59 4.23 28.42
CA CYS A 181 10.84 4.37 27.66
C CYS A 181 12.03 3.76 28.41
N ASP A 182 12.10 3.96 29.73
CA ASP A 182 13.18 3.43 30.56
C ASP A 182 13.18 1.89 30.51
N ILE A 183 12.00 1.26 30.47
CA ILE A 183 11.87 -0.20 30.32
C ILE A 183 12.43 -0.69 28.97
N TYR A 184 12.21 0.06 27.88
CA TYR A 184 12.80 -0.26 26.58
C TYR A 184 14.33 -0.16 26.63
N GLU A 185 14.87 0.91 27.22
CA GLU A 185 16.30 1.14 27.35
C GLU A 185 16.97 0.08 28.24
N ASP A 186 16.34 -0.28 29.37
CA ASP A 186 16.78 -1.36 30.27
C ASP A 186 16.78 -2.73 29.58
N ALA A 187 15.85 -2.96 28.64
CA ALA A 187 15.83 -4.13 27.77
C ALA A 187 16.81 -4.02 26.58
N GLY A 188 17.61 -2.95 26.51
CA GLY A 188 18.66 -2.74 25.52
C GLY A 188 18.18 -2.18 24.18
N PHE A 189 16.95 -1.65 24.09
CA PHE A 189 16.46 -0.99 22.87
C PHE A 189 16.99 0.44 22.75
N GLU A 190 17.44 0.79 21.54
CA GLU A 190 17.60 2.18 21.14
C GLU A 190 16.22 2.78 20.80
N ILE A 191 15.88 3.91 21.41
CA ILE A 191 14.67 4.66 21.07
C ILE A 191 14.97 5.57 19.88
N GLY A 192 14.43 5.22 18.71
CA GLY A 192 14.57 6.02 17.50
C GLY A 192 13.58 7.18 17.42
N ILE A 193 13.87 8.09 16.49
CA ILE A 193 13.02 9.25 16.19
C ILE A 193 11.81 8.77 15.38
N PRO A 194 10.57 9.23 15.69
CA PRO A 194 9.38 8.86 14.93
C PRO A 194 9.54 9.02 13.42
N GLY A 195 9.40 7.91 12.69
CA GLY A 195 9.61 7.80 11.26
C GLY A 195 9.52 6.35 10.79
N CYS A 196 9.65 6.11 9.48
CA CYS A 196 9.52 4.75 8.92
C CYS A 196 10.67 3.80 9.32
N SER A 197 11.89 4.31 9.55
CA SER A 197 13.05 3.52 10.00
C SER A 197 13.25 2.24 9.16
N TYR A 198 13.47 1.09 9.82
CA TYR A 198 13.63 -0.23 9.22
C TYR A 198 12.42 -0.71 8.38
N CYS A 199 11.26 -0.04 8.42
CA CYS A 199 10.05 -0.48 7.67
C CYS A 199 10.19 -0.42 6.15
N VAL A 200 11.12 0.39 5.66
CA VAL A 200 11.34 0.55 4.22
C VAL A 200 12.82 0.56 3.83
N GLY A 201 13.74 0.49 4.79
CA GLY A 201 15.18 0.45 4.53
C GLY A 201 15.70 1.64 3.70
N MET A 202 14.93 2.74 3.57
CA MET A 202 15.30 3.93 2.76
C MET A 202 15.81 5.10 3.62
N SER A 203 15.96 4.91 4.93
CA SER A 203 16.38 5.96 5.86
C SER A 203 17.75 5.63 6.45
N ALA A 204 18.15 6.31 7.53
CA ALA A 204 19.41 6.03 8.23
C ALA A 204 19.51 4.57 8.75
N ASP A 205 18.37 3.91 8.94
CA ASP A 205 18.30 2.54 9.42
C ASP A 205 18.18 1.54 8.26
N GLN A 206 19.17 0.65 8.14
CA GLN A 206 19.20 -0.46 7.19
C GLN A 206 19.79 -1.71 7.84
N ALA A 207 19.16 -2.86 7.60
CA ALA A 207 19.71 -4.15 7.99
C ALA A 207 20.84 -4.57 7.05
N ALA A 208 21.87 -5.23 7.61
CA ALA A 208 23.00 -5.68 6.81
C ALA A 208 22.69 -7.00 6.08
N PRO A 209 23.40 -7.31 4.99
CA PRO A 209 23.24 -8.58 4.28
C PRO A 209 23.44 -9.79 5.20
N GLY A 210 22.53 -10.75 5.12
CA GLY A 210 22.54 -11.98 5.92
C GLY A 210 22.05 -11.82 7.36
N GLU A 211 21.71 -10.61 7.81
CA GLU A 211 21.11 -10.44 9.14
C GLU A 211 19.67 -10.93 9.15
N VAL A 212 19.34 -11.76 10.15
CA VAL A 212 17.99 -12.24 10.44
C VAL A 212 17.32 -11.32 11.47
N TRP A 213 16.13 -10.83 11.16
CA TRP A 213 15.41 -9.90 12.01
C TRP A 213 13.96 -10.32 12.23
N ILE A 214 13.43 -9.98 13.40
CA ILE A 214 12.00 -10.05 13.71
C ILE A 214 11.44 -8.65 13.97
N PHE A 215 10.26 -8.34 13.44
CA PHE A 215 9.71 -6.99 13.57
C PHE A 215 8.18 -6.88 13.50
N SER A 216 7.66 -5.84 14.17
CA SER A 216 6.22 -5.55 14.27
C SER A 216 5.66 -4.67 13.15
N GLN A 217 6.15 -4.90 11.94
CA GLN A 217 5.69 -4.21 10.73
C GLN A 217 4.69 -5.08 9.98
N ASN A 218 4.42 -4.78 8.71
CA ASN A 218 3.41 -5.45 7.89
C ASN A 218 3.93 -5.98 6.55
N ARG A 219 5.22 -5.82 6.24
CA ARG A 219 5.82 -6.29 4.98
C ARG A 219 7.22 -6.80 5.21
N ASN A 220 7.52 -7.97 4.65
CA ASN A 220 8.81 -8.63 4.77
C ASN A 220 9.37 -9.12 3.41
N PHE A 221 9.00 -8.45 2.31
CA PHE A 221 9.53 -8.77 0.99
C PHE A 221 11.07 -8.67 0.93
N GLU A 222 11.64 -9.33 -0.08
CA GLU A 222 13.08 -9.32 -0.29
C GLU A 222 13.66 -7.90 -0.35
N ASN A 223 14.78 -7.70 0.35
CA ASN A 223 15.51 -6.42 0.42
C ASN A 223 14.72 -5.25 1.03
N ARG A 224 13.51 -5.47 1.57
CA ARG A 224 12.64 -4.42 2.10
C ARG A 224 13.31 -3.59 3.20
N MET A 225 14.05 -4.25 4.09
CA MET A 225 14.66 -3.65 5.27
C MET A 225 16.14 -3.27 5.07
N GLY A 226 16.71 -3.64 3.92
CA GLY A 226 18.12 -3.56 3.61
C GLY A 226 18.52 -4.68 2.67
N LYS A 227 19.50 -4.43 1.81
CA LYS A 227 19.90 -5.38 0.77
C LYS A 227 20.41 -6.68 1.38
N GLY A 228 19.83 -7.81 0.98
CA GLY A 228 20.18 -9.15 1.45
C GLY A 228 19.80 -9.45 2.90
N SER A 229 18.99 -8.60 3.54
CA SER A 229 18.46 -8.86 4.88
C SER A 229 17.31 -9.85 4.86
N ILE A 230 17.14 -10.60 5.95
CA ILE A 230 16.07 -11.58 6.17
C ILE A 230 15.17 -11.04 7.27
N GLY A 231 13.89 -10.87 6.98
CA GLY A 231 12.95 -10.23 7.89
C GLY A 231 11.69 -11.04 8.14
N HIS A 232 11.32 -11.26 9.40
CA HIS A 232 10.11 -11.97 9.78
C HIS A 232 9.15 -11.01 10.49
N LEU A 233 7.84 -11.15 10.21
CA LEU A 233 6.81 -10.34 10.86
C LEU A 233 6.30 -11.05 12.10
N ALA A 234 6.12 -10.32 13.19
CA ALA A 234 5.45 -10.82 14.38
C ALA A 234 4.80 -9.67 15.15
N SER A 235 3.98 -9.97 16.16
CA SER A 235 3.44 -8.94 17.05
C SER A 235 4.55 -8.23 17.84
N ALA A 236 4.32 -6.97 18.25
CA ALA A 236 5.25 -6.25 19.14
C ALA A 236 5.53 -7.04 20.42
N ALA A 237 4.54 -7.80 20.91
CA ALA A 237 4.67 -8.72 22.02
C ALA A 237 5.72 -9.82 21.79
N THR A 238 5.64 -10.49 20.64
CA THR A 238 6.59 -11.55 20.26
C THR A 238 7.99 -10.99 20.08
N VAL A 239 8.12 -9.83 19.43
CA VAL A 239 9.42 -9.15 19.24
C VAL A 239 10.02 -8.75 20.60
N ALA A 240 9.21 -8.23 21.52
CA ALA A 240 9.64 -7.83 22.86
C ALA A 240 10.16 -9.02 23.67
N ALA A 241 9.42 -10.14 23.68
CA ALA A 241 9.83 -11.38 24.34
C ALA A 241 11.14 -11.94 23.76
N SER A 242 11.25 -11.92 22.42
CA SER A 242 12.40 -12.46 21.68
C SER A 242 13.69 -11.63 21.82
N SER A 243 13.58 -10.41 22.37
CA SER A 243 14.68 -9.44 22.38
C SER A 243 15.79 -9.76 23.39
N PHE A 244 15.51 -10.50 24.46
CA PHE A 244 16.47 -10.71 25.54
C PHE A 244 17.64 -11.60 25.12
N GLU A 245 17.34 -12.78 24.57
CA GLU A 245 18.33 -13.77 24.14
C GLU A 245 18.64 -13.69 22.64
N MET A 246 17.97 -12.79 21.90
CA MET A 246 18.01 -12.73 20.44
C MET A 246 17.61 -14.06 19.80
N LYS A 247 16.53 -14.66 20.31
CA LYS A 247 15.92 -15.87 19.78
C LYS A 247 14.42 -15.70 19.71
N LEU A 248 13.77 -16.28 18.70
CA LEU A 248 12.32 -16.28 18.63
C LEU A 248 11.73 -17.02 19.85
N VAL A 249 10.84 -16.35 20.57
CA VAL A 249 10.18 -16.87 21.78
C VAL A 249 8.68 -16.58 21.71
N ASP A 250 7.87 -17.56 22.10
CA ASP A 250 6.42 -17.36 22.24
C ASP A 250 6.12 -16.46 23.47
N PRO A 251 5.36 -15.36 23.31
CA PRO A 251 5.14 -14.41 24.39
C PRO A 251 4.04 -14.83 25.38
N SER A 252 3.36 -15.98 25.20
CA SER A 252 2.13 -16.33 25.94
C SER A 252 2.35 -16.37 27.46
N ASP A 253 3.45 -16.94 27.92
CA ASP A 253 3.76 -17.03 29.35
C ASP A 253 4.01 -15.66 30.00
N LEU A 254 4.58 -14.72 29.25
CA LEU A 254 4.81 -13.35 29.73
C LEU A 254 3.52 -12.54 29.68
N LEU A 255 2.74 -12.69 28.60
CA LEU A 255 1.41 -12.08 28.43
C LEU A 255 0.45 -12.48 29.56
N ALA A 256 0.42 -13.77 29.93
CA ALA A 256 -0.44 -14.28 30.98
C ALA A 256 -0.14 -13.69 32.37
N ALA A 257 1.08 -13.17 32.57
CA ALA A 257 1.48 -12.53 33.83
C ALA A 257 1.28 -11.01 33.87
N ILE A 258 0.76 -10.41 32.80
CA ILE A 258 0.47 -8.98 32.77
C ILE A 258 -0.78 -8.70 33.60
N ASP A 259 -0.67 -7.73 34.51
CA ASP A 259 -1.83 -7.18 35.20
C ASP A 259 -2.69 -6.38 34.21
N LEU A 260 -3.83 -6.96 33.86
CA LEU A 260 -4.79 -6.38 32.92
C LEU A 260 -5.39 -5.06 33.40
N SER A 261 -5.50 -4.86 34.72
CA SER A 261 -6.01 -3.61 35.28
C SER A 261 -5.02 -2.46 35.03
N ARG A 262 -3.73 -2.73 35.23
CA ARG A 262 -2.64 -1.81 34.89
C ARG A 262 -2.56 -1.55 33.40
N TRP A 263 -2.61 -2.60 32.57
CA TRP A 263 -2.58 -2.43 31.12
C TRP A 263 -3.73 -1.53 30.64
N ARG A 264 -4.97 -1.79 31.10
CA ARG A 264 -6.12 -0.92 30.81
C ARG A 264 -5.91 0.52 31.28
N HIS A 265 -5.33 0.71 32.46
CA HIS A 265 -5.07 2.06 32.97
C HIS A 265 -4.05 2.81 32.09
N LEU A 266 -3.00 2.14 31.63
CA LEU A 266 -1.97 2.73 30.76
C LEU A 266 -2.49 3.02 29.35
N THR A 267 -3.38 2.17 28.81
CA THR A 267 -3.96 2.35 27.47
C THR A 267 -5.19 3.26 27.45
N THR A 268 -5.83 3.48 28.60
CA THR A 268 -6.92 4.46 28.69
C THR A 268 -6.37 5.84 28.37
N PRO A 269 -6.93 6.59 27.40
CA PRO A 269 -6.53 7.96 27.17
C PRO A 269 -6.68 8.77 28.45
N SER A 270 -5.61 9.39 28.95
CA SER A 270 -5.74 10.33 30.06
C SER A 270 -6.68 11.45 29.65
N MET A 271 -7.78 11.64 30.39
CA MET A 271 -8.65 12.82 30.24
C MET A 271 -8.03 14.10 30.83
N HIS A 272 -6.79 14.03 31.33
CA HIS A 272 -5.98 15.17 31.76
C HIS A 272 -4.76 15.27 30.84
N SER A 273 -4.46 16.35 30.13
CA SER A 273 -4.89 17.75 30.24
C SER A 273 -4.87 18.38 28.85
N ASP A 274 -5.95 19.07 28.50
CA ASP A 274 -5.98 20.24 27.62
C ASP A 274 -5.36 20.11 26.21
N ALA A 275 -6.03 20.52 25.14
CA ALA A 275 -6.34 21.93 24.86
C ALA A 275 -5.18 22.96 25.11
N THR A 276 -4.01 22.54 25.62
CA THR A 276 -2.84 23.38 25.98
C THR A 276 -1.49 22.69 25.72
N SER A 277 -1.34 21.91 24.65
CA SER A 277 -0.23 22.33 23.76
C SER A 277 -0.51 23.83 23.54
N PRO A 278 0.44 24.78 23.73
CA PRO A 278 0.21 26.09 23.12
C PRO A 278 -0.25 25.73 21.72
N LYS A 279 -1.48 26.12 21.35
CA LYS A 279 -1.96 25.95 19.98
C LYS A 279 -0.81 26.57 19.21
N SER A 280 0.10 25.74 18.70
CA SER A 280 1.30 26.21 18.08
C SER A 280 0.68 26.77 16.84
N ASP A 281 0.39 28.08 16.83
CA ASP A 281 -0.67 28.72 16.05
C ASP A 281 -0.77 27.90 14.80
N LEU A 282 -1.79 27.03 14.74
CA LEU A 282 -1.79 25.96 13.75
C LEU A 282 -1.74 26.76 12.48
N ILE A 283 -0.57 26.80 11.82
CA ILE A 283 -0.38 27.68 10.68
C ILE A 283 -1.04 26.89 9.57
N TYR A 284 -2.36 26.86 9.65
CA TYR A 284 -3.24 26.70 8.53
C TYR A 284 -2.94 27.90 7.66
N VAL A 285 -1.90 27.75 6.85
CA VAL A 285 -1.78 28.52 5.64
C VAL A 285 -2.84 27.89 4.75
N GLU A 286 -4.03 28.49 4.76
CA GLU A 286 -4.92 28.32 3.63
C GLU A 286 -4.07 28.65 2.39
N PRO A 287 -3.85 27.71 1.45
CA PRO A 287 -3.17 28.07 0.21
C PRO A 287 -3.96 29.25 -0.34
N CYS A 288 -3.32 30.43 -0.39
CA CYS A 288 -3.97 31.71 -0.63
C CYS A 288 -5.07 31.51 -1.64
N GLY A 289 -6.32 31.72 -1.21
CA GLY A 289 -7.50 31.41 -2.00
C GLY A 289 -7.31 31.95 -3.41
N CYS A 290 -6.94 31.07 -4.34
CA CYS A 290 -7.25 31.31 -5.73
C CYS A 290 -8.76 31.25 -5.74
N ASP A 291 -9.39 32.40 -6.00
CA ASP A 291 -10.81 32.49 -6.27
C ASP A 291 -11.17 31.30 -7.15
N TYR A 292 -11.84 30.30 -6.56
CA TYR A 292 -12.38 29.17 -7.28
C TYR A 292 -13.57 29.74 -8.04
N HIS A 293 -13.26 30.48 -9.12
CA HIS A 293 -14.18 30.63 -10.21
C HIS A 293 -14.46 29.20 -10.65
N ARG A 294 -15.63 28.67 -10.27
CA ARG A 294 -16.27 27.59 -11.01
C ARG A 294 -16.29 28.08 -12.45
N ALA A 295 -15.31 27.63 -13.25
CA ALA A 295 -15.29 27.89 -14.67
C ALA A 295 -16.68 27.47 -15.17
N GLY A 296 -17.40 28.44 -15.75
CA GLY A 296 -18.81 28.28 -16.09
C GLY A 296 -19.05 26.96 -16.79
N ALA A 297 -20.12 26.27 -16.41
CA ALA A 297 -20.47 24.98 -16.95
C ALA A 297 -20.51 25.04 -18.48
N GLN A 298 -19.48 24.50 -19.15
CA GLN A 298 -19.57 24.17 -20.56
C GLN A 298 -20.77 23.23 -20.76
N THR A 299 -21.70 23.64 -21.61
CA THR A 299 -22.84 22.81 -22.04
C THR A 299 -22.36 21.49 -22.64
N GLN A 300 -23.15 20.43 -22.49
CA GLN A 300 -22.87 19.08 -23.05
C GLN A 300 -22.48 19.12 -24.54
N LYS A 301 -23.06 20.03 -25.33
CA LYS A 301 -22.68 20.30 -26.74
C LYS A 301 -21.25 20.80 -26.95
N GLN A 302 -20.69 21.59 -26.03
CA GLN A 302 -19.29 22.03 -26.08
C GLN A 302 -18.33 20.89 -25.71
N ILE A 303 -18.73 20.02 -24.78
CA ILE A 303 -17.96 18.82 -24.44
C ILE A 303 -17.94 17.87 -25.63
N GLU A 304 -19.09 17.62 -26.26
CA GLU A 304 -19.20 16.81 -27.48
C GLU A 304 -18.39 17.40 -28.64
N LYS A 305 -18.43 18.73 -28.84
CA LYS A 305 -17.59 19.40 -29.84
C LYS A 305 -16.09 19.25 -29.55
N THR A 306 -15.67 19.43 -28.30
CA THR A 306 -14.28 19.21 -27.86
C THR A 306 -13.86 17.76 -28.05
N ARG A 307 -14.78 16.81 -27.83
CA ARG A 307 -14.60 15.37 -28.06
C ARG A 307 -14.38 15.07 -29.54
N LEU A 308 -15.22 15.59 -30.43
CA LEU A 308 -15.08 15.44 -31.89
C LEU A 308 -13.80 16.09 -32.45
N GLU A 309 -13.41 17.26 -31.95
CA GLU A 309 -12.20 17.96 -32.44
C GLU A 309 -10.90 17.28 -31.99
N LYS A 310 -10.89 16.64 -30.81
CA LYS A 310 -9.71 15.96 -30.23
C LYS A 310 -9.69 14.44 -30.39
N ASP A 311 -10.69 13.83 -31.01
CA ASP A 311 -10.67 12.42 -31.47
C ASP A 311 -9.46 12.12 -32.38
N LYS A 312 -8.86 13.15 -33.00
CA LYS A 312 -7.61 13.05 -33.77
C LYS A 312 -6.36 12.72 -32.94
N ARG A 313 -6.42 12.79 -31.60
CA ARG A 313 -5.31 12.50 -30.67
C ARG A 313 -5.45 11.17 -29.91
N ARG A 314 -6.48 10.36 -30.19
CA ARG A 314 -6.59 9.03 -29.56
C ARG A 314 -5.34 8.19 -29.89
N GLN A 315 -4.85 7.45 -28.90
CA GLN A 315 -3.81 6.45 -29.15
C GLN A 315 -4.26 5.45 -30.23
N THR A 316 -3.28 4.78 -30.86
CA THR A 316 -3.53 3.76 -31.88
C THR A 316 -4.49 2.69 -31.36
N LYS A 317 -5.52 2.40 -32.16
CA LYS A 317 -6.56 1.40 -31.86
C LYS A 317 -6.01 -0.02 -31.70
N SER A 318 -4.83 -0.26 -32.28
CA SER A 318 -4.06 -1.48 -32.11
C SER A 318 -2.67 -1.20 -31.53
N ILE A 319 -2.20 -2.13 -30.72
CA ILE A 319 -0.88 -2.14 -30.09
C ILE A 319 -0.17 -3.40 -30.60
N GLN A 320 1.11 -3.29 -30.98
CA GLN A 320 1.92 -4.44 -31.38
C GLN A 320 3.29 -4.37 -30.73
N GLY A 321 3.79 -5.51 -30.25
CA GLY A 321 5.13 -5.59 -29.67
C GLY A 321 5.55 -7.03 -29.40
N LYS A 322 6.78 -7.19 -28.92
CA LYS A 322 7.29 -8.51 -28.51
C LYS A 322 7.14 -8.72 -27.01
N VAL A 323 6.81 -9.95 -26.64
CA VAL A 323 6.60 -10.41 -25.27
C VAL A 323 7.91 -10.44 -24.51
N GLN A 324 7.86 -10.00 -23.27
CA GLN A 324 8.83 -10.37 -22.25
C GLN A 324 8.10 -10.91 -21.03
N ARG A 325 8.41 -12.16 -20.67
CA ARG A 325 7.78 -12.89 -19.58
C ARG A 325 8.47 -12.59 -18.26
N LEU A 326 7.68 -12.30 -17.23
CA LEU A 326 8.12 -12.28 -15.84
C LEU A 326 7.51 -13.49 -15.10
N GLY A 327 8.09 -13.84 -13.95
CA GLY A 327 7.52 -14.83 -13.05
C GLY A 327 6.29 -14.32 -12.30
N ASP A 328 5.79 -15.14 -11.38
CA ASP A 328 4.67 -14.78 -10.50
C ASP A 328 5.14 -13.91 -9.31
N PHE A 329 4.19 -13.28 -8.61
CA PHE A 329 4.43 -12.46 -7.40
C PHE A 329 5.42 -11.29 -7.58
N VAL A 330 5.38 -10.65 -8.75
CA VAL A 330 6.16 -9.43 -9.03
C VAL A 330 5.59 -8.25 -8.22
N ASN A 331 6.23 -7.95 -7.09
CA ASN A 331 5.80 -6.89 -6.19
C ASN A 331 6.24 -5.49 -6.67
N THR A 332 5.59 -4.44 -6.16
CA THR A 332 5.97 -3.05 -6.50
C THR A 332 7.28 -2.61 -5.88
N ASP A 333 7.83 -3.36 -4.91
CA ASP A 333 9.19 -3.12 -4.43
C ASP A 333 10.22 -3.53 -5.50
N ALA A 334 9.87 -4.48 -6.38
CA ALA A 334 10.56 -4.83 -7.61
C ALA A 334 10.14 -3.99 -8.84
N VAL A 335 8.97 -3.31 -8.77
CA VAL A 335 8.37 -2.46 -9.84
C VAL A 335 7.71 -1.19 -9.24
N ARG A 336 8.45 -0.09 -9.06
CA ARG A 336 7.87 1.20 -8.62
C ARG A 336 7.40 2.04 -9.80
N VAL A 337 6.25 2.65 -9.58
CA VAL A 337 5.61 3.59 -10.49
C VAL A 337 5.46 4.92 -9.75
N TYR A 338 6.09 5.98 -10.24
CA TYR A 338 5.92 7.33 -9.69
C TYR A 338 5.57 8.33 -10.78
N SER A 339 4.80 9.35 -10.40
CA SER A 339 4.59 10.58 -11.16
C SER A 339 5.21 11.73 -10.36
N PHE A 340 6.17 12.45 -10.92
CA PHE A 340 6.81 13.60 -10.26
C PHE A 340 6.01 14.89 -10.48
N VAL A 341 5.87 15.68 -9.41
CA VAL A 341 5.52 17.11 -9.46
C VAL A 341 6.70 17.86 -8.86
N GLY A 342 7.53 18.53 -9.67
CA GLY A 342 8.68 19.26 -9.11
C GLY A 342 9.79 19.74 -10.04
N ALA A 343 9.73 19.56 -11.36
CA ALA A 343 10.70 20.17 -12.27
C ALA A 343 10.08 21.40 -12.95
N ARG A 344 10.55 22.60 -12.60
CA ARG A 344 10.08 23.89 -13.11
C ARG A 344 10.33 24.13 -14.61
N GLU A 345 10.89 23.17 -15.36
CA GLU A 345 11.25 23.34 -16.77
C GLU A 345 11.10 22.05 -17.63
N LEU A 346 9.96 21.35 -17.54
CA LEU A 346 9.61 20.30 -18.51
C LEU A 346 8.24 20.57 -19.15
N PRO A 347 8.14 20.74 -20.49
CA PRO A 347 6.89 21.15 -21.15
C PRO A 347 5.76 20.11 -21.19
N GLU A 348 5.94 18.90 -20.67
CA GLU A 348 4.91 17.85 -20.68
C GLU A 348 4.97 17.05 -19.38
N LEU A 349 3.80 16.70 -18.85
CA LEU A 349 3.67 15.86 -17.65
C LEU A 349 4.18 14.45 -17.98
N MET A 350 5.50 14.25 -17.93
CA MET A 350 6.13 12.96 -18.20
C MET A 350 5.90 12.01 -17.04
N VAL A 351 5.04 11.03 -17.26
CA VAL A 351 4.94 9.84 -16.41
C VAL A 351 6.15 8.96 -16.68
N VAL A 352 7.00 8.77 -15.68
CA VAL A 352 8.15 7.89 -15.80
C VAL A 352 8.12 6.86 -14.67
N PHE A 353 7.99 5.59 -15.04
CA PHE A 353 8.21 4.44 -14.16
C PHE A 353 9.68 4.46 -13.70
N LYS A 354 9.98 5.03 -12.52
CA LYS A 354 11.35 5.10 -12.01
C LYS A 354 11.41 4.62 -10.55
N LEU A 355 11.82 3.36 -10.37
CA LEU A 355 12.42 2.87 -9.13
C LEU A 355 13.73 3.61 -8.91
N ALA A 356 13.80 4.45 -7.88
CA ALA A 356 15.08 4.81 -7.27
C ALA A 356 14.88 5.32 -5.83
N PRO A 357 15.85 5.09 -4.94
CA PRO A 357 15.99 5.87 -3.71
C PRO A 357 15.99 7.37 -4.02
N ALA A 358 15.48 8.19 -3.10
CA ALA A 358 15.35 9.64 -3.29
C ALA A 358 16.67 10.32 -3.71
N GLU A 359 17.80 9.78 -3.25
CA GLU A 359 19.16 10.21 -3.56
C GLU A 359 19.52 10.14 -5.05
N PHE A 360 18.96 9.19 -5.80
CA PHE A 360 19.20 9.03 -7.23
C PHE A 360 18.25 9.86 -8.10
N LEU A 361 17.08 10.24 -7.57
CA LEU A 361 16.08 11.03 -8.30
C LEU A 361 16.56 12.46 -8.62
N ILE A 362 17.50 12.98 -7.83
CA ILE A 362 18.06 14.34 -7.97
C ILE A 362 19.06 14.43 -9.15
N GLY A 363 19.65 13.29 -9.58
CA GLY A 363 20.70 13.24 -10.61
C GLY A 363 20.27 12.73 -11.99
N MET A 364 19.05 12.21 -12.14
CA MET A 364 18.59 11.57 -13.38
C MET A 364 18.27 12.57 -14.48
N ARG A 365 18.75 12.33 -15.70
CA ARG A 365 18.55 13.23 -16.84
C ARG A 365 17.71 12.64 -17.97
N ASN A 366 17.58 11.31 -18.06
CA ASN A 366 16.82 10.66 -19.14
C ASN A 366 16.19 9.30 -18.72
N ASN A 367 15.51 8.62 -19.66
CA ASN A 367 14.85 7.32 -19.44
C ASN A 367 15.87 6.16 -19.23
N MET A 368 17.10 6.33 -19.72
CA MET A 368 18.19 5.36 -19.58
C MET A 368 18.69 5.29 -18.13
N ASP A 369 18.75 6.42 -17.43
CA ASP A 369 19.22 6.50 -16.03
C ASP A 369 18.29 5.80 -15.02
N ALA A 370 17.00 5.63 -15.32
CA ALA A 370 16.09 4.86 -14.46
C ALA A 370 15.90 3.40 -14.86
N GLY A 371 16.10 3.07 -16.13
CA GLY A 371 16.21 1.67 -16.54
C GLY A 371 17.42 0.96 -15.89
N MET A 372 18.40 1.72 -15.40
CA MET A 372 19.55 1.19 -14.63
C MET A 372 19.15 0.51 -13.31
N HIS A 373 18.01 0.87 -12.70
CA HIS A 373 17.65 0.42 -11.35
C HIS A 373 16.35 -0.41 -11.31
N CYS A 374 15.49 -0.30 -12.33
CA CYS A 374 14.27 -1.11 -12.43
C CYS A 374 14.60 -2.52 -12.92
N LEU A 375 14.20 -3.55 -12.17
CA LEU A 375 14.34 -4.97 -12.53
C LEU A 375 15.78 -5.48 -12.75
N VAL A 376 16.84 -4.68 -12.63
CA VAL A 376 18.22 -5.16 -12.84
C VAL A 376 18.62 -6.25 -11.85
N HIS A 377 18.04 -6.20 -10.65
CA HIS A 377 18.32 -7.16 -9.57
C HIS A 377 17.55 -8.47 -9.73
N THR A 378 16.36 -8.47 -10.34
CA THR A 378 15.54 -9.66 -10.54
C THR A 378 15.64 -10.21 -11.97
N HIS A 379 15.89 -9.35 -12.97
CA HIS A 379 15.89 -9.63 -14.41
C HIS A 379 16.97 -8.80 -15.15
N PRO A 380 18.27 -9.15 -15.00
CA PRO A 380 19.38 -8.35 -15.53
C PRO A 380 19.40 -8.19 -17.06
N LYS A 381 18.72 -9.07 -17.81
CA LYS A 381 18.60 -9.03 -19.27
C LYS A 381 17.49 -8.11 -19.78
N PHE A 382 16.67 -7.56 -18.89
CA PHE A 382 15.50 -6.74 -19.23
C PHE A 382 15.85 -5.56 -20.16
N ARG A 383 16.95 -4.87 -19.84
CA ARG A 383 17.40 -3.68 -20.56
C ARG A 383 17.76 -3.94 -22.02
N GLU A 384 18.49 -5.01 -22.28
CA GLU A 384 18.91 -5.38 -23.63
C GLU A 384 17.70 -5.75 -24.50
N ARG A 385 16.70 -6.38 -23.89
CA ARG A 385 15.48 -6.82 -24.57
C ARG A 385 14.55 -5.66 -24.90
N ALA A 386 14.33 -4.73 -23.97
CA ALA A 386 13.56 -3.51 -24.24
C ALA A 386 14.14 -2.72 -25.44
N GLN A 387 15.48 -2.61 -25.52
CA GLN A 387 16.16 -1.96 -26.66
C GLN A 387 15.97 -2.69 -28.01
N LYS A 388 15.67 -4.00 -27.98
CA LYS A 388 15.44 -4.85 -29.15
C LYS A 388 13.96 -4.92 -29.58
N GLY A 389 13.10 -4.04 -29.04
CA GLY A 389 11.69 -3.93 -29.42
C GLY A 389 10.74 -4.85 -28.63
N PHE A 390 11.15 -5.30 -27.44
CA PHE A 390 10.30 -6.03 -26.50
C PHE A 390 9.40 -5.03 -25.75
N ASN A 391 8.41 -4.50 -26.46
CA ASN A 391 7.54 -3.38 -26.04
C ASN A 391 6.21 -3.84 -25.41
N ILE A 392 5.93 -5.15 -25.39
CA ILE A 392 4.83 -5.75 -24.60
C ILE A 392 5.51 -6.56 -23.53
N VAL A 393 5.60 -5.99 -22.34
CA VAL A 393 6.18 -6.69 -21.21
C VAL A 393 5.06 -6.98 -20.26
N VAL A 394 5.18 -8.10 -19.57
CA VAL A 394 4.61 -8.23 -18.24
C VAL A 394 5.34 -7.21 -17.31
N GLY A 395 5.25 -5.88 -17.56
CA GLY A 395 5.83 -4.75 -16.78
C GLY A 395 7.14 -4.04 -17.23
N GLY A 396 7.09 -2.71 -17.51
CA GLY A 396 8.21 -1.73 -17.37
C GLY A 396 8.82 -1.00 -18.61
N CYS A 397 8.83 0.35 -18.64
CA CYS A 397 9.51 1.29 -19.57
C CYS A 397 9.72 0.91 -21.07
N GLY A 398 9.03 1.62 -21.96
CA GLY A 398 8.86 1.23 -23.38
C GLY A 398 7.68 0.28 -23.60
N VAL A 399 6.96 0.00 -22.51
CA VAL A 399 5.87 -0.96 -22.43
C VAL A 399 4.54 -0.28 -22.62
N GLN A 400 3.78 -0.78 -23.59
CA GLN A 400 2.46 -0.24 -23.91
C GLN A 400 1.34 -1.02 -23.19
N CYS A 401 1.59 -2.28 -22.81
CA CYS A 401 0.62 -3.14 -22.17
C CYS A 401 1.28 -4.14 -21.23
N VAL A 402 0.62 -4.43 -20.10
CA VAL A 402 0.91 -5.52 -19.16
C VAL A 402 -0.25 -6.50 -19.18
N ILE A 403 0.04 -7.78 -19.42
CA ILE A 403 -0.94 -8.87 -19.39
C ILE A 403 -0.57 -9.81 -18.26
N ALA A 404 -1.50 -10.08 -17.34
CA ALA A 404 -1.26 -10.93 -16.18
C ALA A 404 -2.52 -11.72 -15.80
N LYS A 405 -2.34 -12.79 -15.01
CA LYS A 405 -3.46 -13.58 -14.46
C LYS A 405 -4.33 -12.76 -13.51
N SER A 406 -3.70 -11.88 -12.76
CA SER A 406 -4.34 -10.96 -11.83
C SER A 406 -3.43 -9.76 -11.57
N PHE A 407 -3.97 -8.71 -10.97
CA PHE A 407 -3.21 -7.53 -10.56
C PHE A 407 -3.57 -7.14 -9.14
N ALA A 408 -2.60 -6.59 -8.41
CA ALA A 408 -2.90 -5.86 -7.19
C ALA A 408 -3.70 -4.58 -7.52
N PHE A 409 -4.75 -4.31 -6.74
CA PHE A 409 -5.72 -3.23 -6.99
C PHE A 409 -5.09 -1.88 -7.33
N ILE A 410 -4.16 -1.39 -6.49
CA ILE A 410 -3.53 -0.07 -6.67
C ILE A 410 -2.74 -0.02 -7.97
N PHE A 411 -1.98 -1.08 -8.27
CA PHE A 411 -1.21 -1.15 -9.51
C PHE A 411 -2.15 -1.19 -10.73
N GLN A 412 -3.18 -2.04 -10.69
CA GLN A 412 -4.18 -2.14 -11.75
C GLN A 412 -4.84 -0.80 -12.06
N ARG A 413 -5.14 -0.02 -11.02
CA ARG A 413 -5.73 1.30 -11.15
C ARG A 413 -4.74 2.34 -11.65
N ASN A 414 -3.50 2.30 -11.20
CA ASN A 414 -2.47 3.25 -11.62
C ASN A 414 -2.12 3.09 -13.11
N MET A 415 -2.20 1.88 -13.66
CA MET A 415 -1.88 1.63 -15.08
C MET A 415 -2.63 2.56 -16.04
N PRO A 416 -3.98 2.56 -16.10
CA PRO A 416 -4.72 3.44 -17.00
C PRO A 416 -4.46 4.91 -16.67
N SER A 417 -4.39 5.30 -15.39
CA SER A 417 -4.10 6.67 -14.96
C SER A 417 -2.79 7.22 -15.54
N LEU A 418 -1.86 6.34 -15.86
CA LEU A 418 -0.54 6.61 -16.38
C LEU A 418 -0.40 6.33 -17.88
N GLY A 419 -1.50 5.99 -18.56
CA GLY A 419 -1.51 5.67 -19.98
C GLY A 419 -0.93 4.30 -20.31
N LEU A 420 -0.91 3.37 -19.34
CA LEU A 420 -0.50 1.98 -19.50
C LEU A 420 -1.73 1.07 -19.54
N LEU A 421 -1.76 0.11 -20.47
CA LEU A 421 -2.85 -0.84 -20.57
C LEU A 421 -2.61 -2.05 -19.67
N GLY A 422 -3.52 -2.31 -18.73
CA GLY A 422 -3.54 -3.53 -17.93
C GLY A 422 -4.60 -4.49 -18.42
N ILE A 423 -4.23 -5.73 -18.77
CA ILE A 423 -5.17 -6.76 -19.21
C ILE A 423 -5.08 -7.98 -18.30
N THR A 424 -6.21 -8.35 -17.70
CA THR A 424 -6.34 -9.61 -16.96
C THR A 424 -6.66 -10.73 -17.96
N MET A 425 -5.87 -11.81 -17.95
CA MET A 425 -6.05 -12.98 -18.81
C MET A 425 -6.08 -14.25 -17.96
N GLU A 426 -7.18 -14.98 -18.00
CA GLU A 426 -7.37 -16.22 -17.23
C GLU A 426 -7.03 -17.48 -18.04
N ASP A 427 -6.97 -17.38 -19.37
CA ASP A 427 -6.72 -18.52 -20.24
C ASP A 427 -5.25 -18.94 -20.15
N GLU A 428 -4.97 -20.08 -19.50
CA GLU A 428 -3.61 -20.63 -19.36
C GLU A 428 -2.94 -20.91 -20.71
N SER A 429 -3.73 -21.20 -21.76
CA SER A 429 -3.17 -21.45 -23.10
C SER A 429 -2.57 -20.18 -23.72
N PHE A 430 -3.00 -18.99 -23.30
CA PHE A 430 -2.34 -17.74 -23.66
C PHE A 430 -0.90 -17.70 -23.12
N PHE A 431 -0.70 -18.01 -21.83
CA PHE A 431 0.63 -17.96 -21.19
C PHE A 431 1.57 -19.08 -21.66
N GLN A 432 1.04 -20.14 -22.27
CA GLN A 432 1.83 -21.17 -22.93
C GLN A 432 2.41 -20.67 -24.27
N LEU A 433 1.70 -19.76 -24.95
CA LEU A 433 2.11 -19.21 -26.25
C LEU A 433 2.88 -17.89 -26.12
N ALA A 434 2.59 -17.10 -25.09
CA ALA A 434 3.24 -15.82 -24.81
C ALA A 434 4.61 -16.03 -24.15
N ASP A 435 5.57 -16.56 -24.92
CA ASP A 435 6.96 -16.71 -24.48
C ASP A 435 7.85 -15.54 -24.95
N ASP A 436 9.05 -15.42 -24.36
CA ASP A 436 9.99 -14.34 -24.63
C ASP A 436 10.28 -14.16 -26.13
N GLY A 437 9.96 -12.96 -26.65
CA GLY A 437 10.24 -12.57 -28.03
C GLY A 437 9.12 -12.85 -29.03
N VAL A 438 8.07 -13.57 -28.62
CA VAL A 438 6.86 -13.78 -29.42
C VAL A 438 6.20 -12.44 -29.70
N THR A 439 5.72 -12.25 -30.94
CA THR A 439 5.02 -11.03 -31.33
C THR A 439 3.54 -11.16 -30.95
N ILE A 440 3.03 -10.13 -30.28
CA ILE A 440 1.61 -10.02 -29.92
C ILE A 440 1.05 -8.76 -30.57
N SER A 441 -0.20 -8.85 -31.02
CA SER A 441 -1.02 -7.68 -31.34
C SER A 441 -2.27 -7.63 -30.48
N ILE A 442 -2.68 -6.43 -30.10
CA ILE A 442 -3.85 -6.17 -29.25
C ILE A 442 -4.72 -5.19 -30.02
N ASP A 443 -5.98 -5.55 -30.23
CA ASP A 443 -7.01 -4.68 -30.79
C ASP A 443 -7.98 -4.27 -29.67
N LEU A 444 -8.03 -2.97 -29.39
CA LEU A 444 -8.84 -2.39 -28.33
C LEU A 444 -10.33 -2.30 -28.71
N ASP A 445 -10.65 -2.18 -29.99
CA ASP A 445 -12.02 -2.04 -30.48
C ASP A 445 -12.72 -3.41 -30.43
N SER A 446 -12.06 -4.46 -30.95
CA SER A 446 -12.59 -5.82 -30.91
C SER A 446 -12.35 -6.55 -29.59
N ARG A 447 -11.48 -6.01 -28.73
CA ARG A 447 -11.01 -6.59 -27.45
C ARG A 447 -10.38 -7.96 -27.63
N ILE A 448 -9.51 -8.07 -28.63
CA ILE A 448 -8.83 -9.30 -29.01
C ILE A 448 -7.32 -9.12 -28.89
N ILE A 449 -6.66 -10.14 -28.37
CA ILE A 449 -5.21 -10.33 -28.41
C ILE A 449 -4.91 -11.44 -29.40
N ASP A 450 -4.05 -11.18 -30.39
CA ASP A 450 -3.53 -12.19 -31.30
C ASP A 450 -2.08 -12.53 -30.94
N VAL A 451 -1.84 -13.82 -30.74
CA VAL A 451 -0.52 -14.40 -30.44
C VAL A 451 -0.35 -15.64 -31.31
N ASP A 452 0.61 -15.60 -32.23
CA ASP A 452 0.93 -16.73 -33.12
C ASP A 452 -0.29 -17.29 -33.88
N GLY A 453 -1.19 -16.39 -34.33
CA GLY A 453 -2.41 -16.75 -35.06
C GLY A 453 -3.54 -17.34 -34.20
N LYS A 454 -3.39 -17.40 -32.87
CA LYS A 454 -4.49 -17.65 -31.93
C LYS A 454 -4.99 -16.35 -31.34
N THR A 455 -6.30 -16.27 -31.18
CA THR A 455 -6.98 -15.08 -30.66
C THR A 455 -7.54 -15.34 -29.27
N PHE A 456 -7.39 -14.34 -28.39
CA PHE A 456 -7.87 -14.36 -27.01
C PHE A 456 -8.69 -13.11 -26.74
N ARG A 457 -9.85 -13.25 -26.10
CA ARG A 457 -10.70 -12.11 -25.75
C ARG A 457 -10.32 -11.59 -24.37
N PHE A 458 -10.34 -10.27 -24.17
CA PHE A 458 -10.14 -9.66 -22.86
C PHE A 458 -11.26 -8.70 -22.47
N LYS A 459 -11.36 -8.43 -21.17
CA LYS A 459 -12.29 -7.45 -20.60
C LYS A 459 -11.53 -6.16 -20.27
N LEU A 460 -12.13 -5.03 -20.59
CA LEU A 460 -11.65 -3.70 -20.21
C LEU A 460 -12.85 -2.82 -19.91
N SER A 461 -12.89 -2.19 -18.73
CA SER A 461 -13.99 -1.28 -18.42
C SER A 461 -13.94 -0.06 -19.33
N GLN A 462 -15.11 0.54 -19.59
CA GLN A 462 -15.18 1.75 -20.40
C GLN A 462 -14.32 2.88 -19.82
N MET A 463 -14.34 3.05 -18.50
CA MET A 463 -13.54 4.07 -17.81
C MET A 463 -12.04 3.87 -18.05
N GLN A 464 -11.53 2.66 -17.87
CA GLN A 464 -10.12 2.35 -18.14
C GLN A 464 -9.76 2.56 -19.61
N SER A 465 -10.65 2.16 -20.53
CA SER A 465 -10.47 2.35 -21.97
C SER A 465 -10.39 3.82 -22.35
N GLU A 466 -11.30 4.66 -21.86
CA GLU A 466 -11.32 6.09 -22.16
C GLU A 466 -10.07 6.79 -21.59
N ILE A 467 -9.74 6.55 -20.31
CA ILE A 467 -8.53 7.12 -19.69
C ILE A 467 -7.27 6.71 -20.47
N PHE A 468 -7.17 5.44 -20.86
CA PHE A 468 -6.03 4.93 -21.64
C PHE A 468 -5.96 5.58 -23.03
N GLN A 469 -7.08 5.70 -23.75
CA GLN A 469 -7.12 6.30 -25.09
C GLN A 469 -6.68 7.77 -25.12
N PHE A 470 -6.88 8.49 -24.01
CA PHE A 470 -6.37 9.86 -23.83
C PHE A 470 -4.94 9.93 -23.29
N GLY A 471 -4.26 8.79 -23.10
CA GLY A 471 -2.87 8.74 -22.61
C GLY A 471 -2.74 9.01 -21.12
N GLY A 472 -3.74 8.65 -20.32
CA GLY A 472 -3.76 8.78 -18.86
C GLY A 472 -4.54 9.99 -18.35
N ILE A 473 -4.73 10.05 -17.02
CA ILE A 473 -5.55 11.07 -16.34
C ILE A 473 -4.99 12.47 -16.58
N ALA A 474 -3.67 12.64 -16.50
CA ALA A 474 -3.02 13.94 -16.71
C ALA A 474 -3.26 14.51 -18.11
N SER A 475 -3.05 13.67 -19.13
CA SER A 475 -3.25 14.02 -20.54
C SER A 475 -4.72 14.32 -20.82
N ALA A 476 -5.62 13.50 -20.28
CA ALA A 476 -7.05 13.71 -20.38
C ALA A 476 -7.50 14.99 -19.65
N PHE A 477 -6.93 15.30 -18.49
CA PHE A 477 -7.20 16.56 -17.78
C PHE A 477 -6.73 17.78 -18.58
N GLY A 478 -5.57 17.71 -19.23
CA GLY A 478 -5.14 18.76 -20.18
C GLY A 478 -6.10 18.95 -21.36
N VAL A 479 -6.94 17.96 -21.64
CA VAL A 479 -7.96 18.02 -22.70
C VAL A 479 -9.29 18.58 -22.21
N PHE A 480 -9.81 18.07 -21.09
CA PHE A 480 -11.17 18.30 -20.61
C PHE A 480 -11.26 19.23 -19.37
N GLY A 481 -10.12 19.53 -18.74
CA GLY A 481 -10.04 20.28 -17.50
C GLY A 481 -10.88 19.65 -16.38
N ASN A 482 -11.57 20.48 -15.61
CA ASN A 482 -12.38 20.06 -14.46
C ASN A 482 -13.58 19.18 -14.83
N LYS A 483 -13.92 19.06 -16.12
CA LYS A 483 -15.02 18.22 -16.63
C LYS A 483 -14.54 16.86 -17.12
N LEU A 484 -13.31 16.47 -16.77
CA LEU A 484 -12.73 15.19 -17.18
C LEU A 484 -13.68 14.02 -16.94
N LEU A 485 -14.15 13.84 -15.70
CA LEU A 485 -14.97 12.69 -15.34
C LEU A 485 -16.34 12.73 -16.02
N GLU A 486 -16.96 13.92 -16.13
CA GLU A 486 -18.20 14.12 -16.90
C GLU A 486 -18.00 13.74 -18.39
N ALA A 487 -16.83 14.02 -18.96
CA ALA A 487 -16.55 13.77 -20.37
C ALA A 487 -16.26 12.29 -20.69
N ILE A 488 -15.61 11.56 -19.78
CA ILE A 488 -15.23 10.15 -19.98
C ILE A 488 -16.25 9.16 -19.44
N THR A 489 -17.16 9.59 -18.56
CA THR A 489 -18.26 8.75 -18.06
C THR A 489 -19.43 8.80 -19.05
N PRO A 490 -20.01 7.64 -19.46
CA PRO A 490 -21.22 7.65 -20.26
C PRO A 490 -22.37 8.36 -19.52
N ALA A 491 -23.26 9.02 -20.26
CA ALA A 491 -24.49 9.54 -19.68
C ALA A 491 -25.24 8.41 -18.96
N LYS A 492 -25.68 8.65 -17.71
CA LYS A 492 -26.52 7.69 -16.98
C LYS A 492 -27.65 7.24 -17.90
N LEU A 493 -27.70 5.94 -18.19
CA LEU A 493 -28.85 5.39 -18.90
C LEU A 493 -30.12 5.73 -18.08
N PRO A 494 -31.23 6.08 -18.74
CA PRO A 494 -32.47 6.42 -18.04
C PRO A 494 -32.91 5.24 -17.15
N PRO A 495 -33.51 5.50 -15.98
CA PRO A 495 -33.94 4.46 -15.07
C PRO A 495 -34.91 3.52 -15.80
N GLY A 496 -34.50 2.26 -16.01
CA GLY A 496 -35.27 1.25 -16.74
C GLY A 496 -34.52 0.50 -17.85
N SER A 497 -33.32 0.93 -18.25
CA SER A 497 -32.46 0.12 -19.12
C SER A 497 -31.84 -1.03 -18.33
N LYS A 498 -32.02 -2.28 -18.77
CA LYS A 498 -31.30 -3.43 -18.21
C LYS A 498 -29.80 -3.15 -18.28
N GLN A 499 -29.13 -3.15 -17.12
CA GLN A 499 -27.68 -3.37 -17.10
C GLN A 499 -27.46 -4.74 -17.76
N GLU A 500 -26.56 -4.83 -18.73
CA GLU A 500 -25.98 -6.14 -19.06
C GLU A 500 -25.45 -6.69 -17.75
N GLU A 501 -26.02 -7.81 -17.29
CA GLU A 501 -25.54 -8.54 -16.12
C GLU A 501 -24.04 -8.72 -16.30
N ALA A 502 -23.25 -8.01 -15.50
CA ALA A 502 -21.89 -8.41 -15.28
C ALA A 502 -22.01 -9.76 -14.58
N GLU A 503 -21.79 -10.85 -15.32
CA GLU A 503 -21.64 -12.18 -14.74
C GLU A 503 -20.75 -12.04 -13.50
N GLN A 504 -21.33 -12.32 -12.33
CA GLN A 504 -20.59 -12.49 -11.10
C GLN A 504 -19.44 -13.46 -11.40
N PRO A 505 -18.20 -13.17 -10.99
CA PRO A 505 -17.17 -14.19 -11.04
C PRO A 505 -17.61 -15.33 -10.11
N ASP A 506 -18.09 -16.42 -10.72
CA ASP A 506 -18.46 -17.70 -10.10
C ASP A 506 -17.23 -18.42 -9.53
N LYS A 507 -16.42 -17.76 -8.69
CA LYS A 507 -15.37 -18.45 -7.92
C LYS A 507 -15.20 -17.83 -6.54
N PRO A 508 -15.27 -18.65 -5.46
CA PRO A 508 -14.71 -18.24 -4.19
C PRO A 508 -13.21 -17.96 -4.37
N LEU A 509 -12.72 -16.89 -3.75
CA LEU A 509 -11.29 -16.64 -3.60
C LEU A 509 -10.64 -17.89 -3.02
N GLN A 510 -9.80 -18.56 -3.81
CA GLN A 510 -8.96 -19.63 -3.31
C GLN A 510 -7.76 -18.96 -2.63
N TRP A 511 -7.80 -18.94 -1.30
CA TRP A 511 -6.68 -18.59 -0.43
C TRP A 511 -5.83 -19.83 -0.16
#